data_AF-A0A820XEZ8-F1
#
_entry.id   AF-A0A820XEZ8-F1
#
_cell.length_a   1.000
_cell.length_b   1.000
_cell.length_c   1.000
_cell.angle_alpha   90.00
_cell.angle_beta   90.00
_cell.angle_gamma   90.00
#
_symmetry.space_group_name_H-M   'P 1'
#
loop_
_entity.id
_entity.type
_entity.pdbx_description
1 polymer ?
#
loop_
_entity_poly.entity_id
_entity_poly.type
_entity_poly.pdbx_seq_one_letter_code
_entity_poly.pdbx_strand_id
1 'polypeptide(L)'
;MVRKKSISSKVKTRKEAYKRRQQIHSRVSRSWRILILTIKAVKRFSSFKHNVSAVSRVPRLLDISEMDLIDSHCISFGNKLKIQDNCSDSTQLNEQFDELNIVQDIVKKVVSKVCRLDNERKRQSKNRKAQKETRKILSNEELITKLRSRNKRCEWNNCRDVLFHEQQSERLRKYYRNKYQNNNDFRNREKVRTNSSISLKYHNNFNFREKMKSHSKIHCFDKYHRDMIFRQKVKARSKCILFNKYHNNTDYRNKVIAQSNVNVLNKYHTNSDFRKKVIAQSNMNILNKYHTNSDFRNKYKENMKSQVLNRYYTDNSIRLKMIQRALNSYHSNNTLMTRKSRQLYNHRRRILKKYASIQSHKCTLKHSNLYKQNLKEFRKIIREGPDYVCLSCRLALFRNQVIPFVKDKYIKENMLYETKEHIQSYFMYSSSRELKWICKSCSDKIKKQQMPNRAIANQLKVCEVPSELKRLNNLEKHLIALRLPFMKIVNLTSGKLS
;
A
#
# COMPACT_ATOMS: atom_id res chain seq x y z
N MET A 1 -35.69 -20.28 6.81
CA MET A 1 -34.35 -20.69 7.32
C MET A 1 -34.43 -21.01 8.81
N VAL A 2 -34.00 -22.19 9.28
CA VAL A 2 -34.06 -22.54 10.72
C VAL A 2 -32.76 -22.17 11.44
N ARG A 3 -32.80 -21.19 12.35
CA ARG A 3 -31.63 -20.77 13.16
C ARG A 3 -31.25 -21.88 14.16
N LYS A 4 -30.13 -22.56 13.94
CA LYS A 4 -29.57 -23.58 14.86
C LYS A 4 -29.17 -22.93 16.20
N LYS A 5 -29.92 -23.20 17.28
CA LYS A 5 -29.63 -22.72 18.64
C LYS A 5 -28.24 -23.15 19.13
N SER A 6 -27.49 -22.22 19.71
CA SER A 6 -26.09 -22.40 20.13
C SER A 6 -25.90 -23.48 21.20
N ILE A 7 -24.71 -24.08 21.27
CA ILE A 7 -24.40 -25.17 22.22
C ILE A 7 -24.64 -24.74 23.67
N SER A 8 -24.23 -23.52 24.04
CA SER A 8 -24.48 -22.94 25.38
C SER A 8 -25.96 -22.96 25.77
N SER A 9 -26.87 -22.56 24.86
CA SER A 9 -28.31 -22.57 25.12
C SER A 9 -28.87 -23.98 25.38
N LYS A 10 -28.33 -25.01 24.71
CA LYS A 10 -28.69 -26.42 24.92
C LYS A 10 -28.17 -26.98 26.25
N VAL A 11 -27.08 -26.45 26.79
CA VAL A 11 -26.55 -26.83 28.11
C VAL A 11 -27.39 -26.21 29.23
N LYS A 12 -27.80 -24.93 29.08
CA LYS A 12 -28.63 -24.24 30.08
C LYS A 12 -29.98 -24.94 30.28
N THR A 13 -30.72 -25.22 29.20
CA THR A 13 -32.03 -25.89 29.29
C THR A 13 -31.95 -27.31 29.86
N ARG A 14 -30.87 -28.06 29.58
CA ARG A 14 -30.62 -29.38 30.18
C ARG A 14 -30.42 -29.30 31.71
N LYS A 15 -29.68 -28.31 32.22
CA LYS A 15 -29.51 -28.10 33.67
C LYS A 15 -30.83 -27.72 34.37
N GLU A 16 -31.66 -26.90 33.73
CA GLU A 16 -32.97 -26.49 34.25
C GLU A 16 -33.97 -27.67 34.27
N ALA A 17 -34.01 -28.48 33.21
CA ALA A 17 -34.83 -29.69 33.17
C ALA A 17 -34.45 -30.71 34.25
N TYR A 18 -33.15 -30.88 34.55
CA TYR A 18 -32.68 -31.75 35.62
C TYR A 18 -33.14 -31.26 37.01
N LYS A 19 -33.05 -29.96 37.30
CA LYS A 19 -33.55 -29.38 38.55
C LYS A 19 -35.07 -29.61 38.75
N ARG A 20 -35.88 -29.47 37.69
CA ARG A 20 -37.33 -29.77 37.77
C ARG A 20 -37.60 -31.24 38.10
N ARG A 21 -36.88 -32.19 37.49
CA ARG A 21 -37.01 -33.64 37.79
C ARG A 21 -36.68 -33.97 39.25
N GLN A 22 -35.60 -33.40 39.79
CA GLN A 22 -35.23 -33.54 41.20
C GLN A 22 -36.36 -33.07 42.16
N GLN A 23 -36.96 -31.91 41.89
CA GLN A 23 -38.07 -31.40 42.71
C GLN A 23 -39.33 -32.28 42.65
N ILE A 24 -39.68 -32.82 41.48
CA ILE A 24 -40.80 -33.77 41.33
C ILE A 24 -40.53 -35.04 42.15
N HIS A 25 -39.33 -35.62 42.03
CA HIS A 25 -38.95 -36.83 42.76
C HIS A 25 -39.02 -36.63 44.29
N SER A 26 -38.59 -35.47 44.81
CA SER A 26 -38.71 -35.17 46.25
C SER A 26 -40.15 -35.04 46.75
N ARG A 27 -41.09 -34.60 45.89
CA ARG A 27 -42.53 -34.52 46.22
C ARG A 27 -43.13 -35.93 46.26
N VAL A 28 -42.91 -36.73 45.21
CA VAL A 28 -43.39 -38.13 45.13
C VAL A 28 -42.88 -38.96 46.32
N SER A 29 -41.60 -38.82 46.68
CA SER A 29 -41.02 -39.54 47.83
C SER A 29 -41.67 -39.15 49.18
N ARG A 30 -42.11 -37.90 49.36
CA ARG A 30 -42.86 -37.48 50.55
C ARG A 30 -44.26 -38.10 50.58
N SER A 31 -45.00 -38.07 49.47
CA SER A 31 -46.33 -38.70 49.38
C SER A 31 -46.27 -40.21 49.66
N TRP A 32 -45.28 -40.91 49.11
CA TRP A 32 -45.05 -42.34 49.39
C TRP A 32 -44.75 -42.63 50.87
N ARG A 33 -43.99 -41.77 51.56
CA ARG A 33 -43.75 -41.92 53.02
C ARG A 33 -45.05 -41.77 53.82
N ILE A 34 -45.92 -40.83 53.45
CA ILE A 34 -47.23 -40.65 54.10
C ILE A 34 -48.11 -41.89 53.88
N LEU A 35 -48.20 -42.41 52.65
CA LEU A 35 -48.96 -43.62 52.32
C LEU A 35 -48.46 -44.86 53.10
N ILE A 36 -47.14 -45.04 53.22
CA ILE A 36 -46.56 -46.14 54.02
C ILE A 36 -46.88 -45.99 55.50
N LEU A 37 -46.97 -44.76 56.03
CA LEU A 37 -47.32 -44.50 57.43
C LEU A 37 -48.81 -44.75 57.70
N THR A 38 -49.72 -44.34 56.81
CA THR A 38 -51.16 -44.65 56.97
C THR A 38 -51.43 -46.15 56.82
N ILE A 39 -50.81 -46.84 55.86
CA ILE A 39 -50.90 -48.32 55.75
C ILE A 39 -50.39 -49.00 57.03
N LYS A 40 -49.28 -48.53 57.61
CA LYS A 40 -48.77 -49.05 58.89
C LYS A 40 -49.69 -48.73 60.08
N ALA A 41 -50.35 -47.58 60.09
CA ALA A 41 -51.31 -47.23 61.14
C ALA A 41 -52.56 -48.12 61.06
N VAL A 42 -53.16 -48.27 59.88
CA VAL A 42 -54.31 -49.16 59.63
C VAL A 42 -53.96 -50.60 60.01
N LYS A 43 -52.84 -51.14 59.50
CA LYS A 43 -52.42 -52.52 59.81
C LYS A 43 -52.18 -52.74 61.31
N ARG A 44 -51.72 -51.71 62.03
CA ARG A 44 -51.53 -51.75 63.50
C ARG A 44 -52.86 -51.71 64.26
N PHE A 45 -53.84 -50.95 63.79
CA PHE A 45 -55.21 -50.98 64.34
C PHE A 45 -55.88 -52.34 64.10
N SER A 46 -55.79 -52.89 62.88
CA SER A 46 -56.30 -54.24 62.58
C SER A 46 -55.67 -55.31 63.48
N SER A 47 -54.34 -55.26 63.69
CA SER A 47 -53.65 -56.21 64.59
C SER A 47 -54.04 -56.07 66.07
N PHE A 48 -54.65 -54.95 66.48
CA PHE A 48 -55.05 -54.76 67.88
C PHE A 48 -56.39 -55.45 68.22
N LYS A 49 -57.14 -55.92 67.20
CA LYS A 49 -58.39 -56.68 67.41
C LYS A 49 -58.18 -58.19 67.61
N HIS A 50 -56.98 -58.69 67.37
CA HIS A 50 -56.62 -60.11 67.53
C HIS A 50 -55.22 -60.25 68.14
N ASN A 51 -55.14 -60.25 69.48
CA ASN A 51 -54.40 -61.25 70.27
C ASN A 51 -54.41 -60.88 71.77
N VAL A 52 -55.09 -61.70 72.57
CA VAL A 52 -54.93 -61.78 74.03
C VAL A 52 -54.26 -63.12 74.34
N SER A 53 -52.96 -63.10 74.66
CA SER A 53 -52.24 -64.21 75.33
C SER A 53 -50.75 -63.84 75.52
N ALA A 54 -50.13 -64.37 76.59
CA ALA A 54 -48.68 -64.36 76.94
C ALA A 54 -47.95 -62.99 76.95
N VAL A 55 -47.37 -62.45 78.04
CA VAL A 55 -46.95 -63.00 79.36
C VAL A 55 -45.98 -64.17 79.20
N SER A 56 -44.65 -64.01 79.31
CA SER A 56 -43.85 -63.52 80.46
C SER A 56 -42.37 -63.31 79.99
N ARG A 57 -41.32 -62.95 80.77
CA ARG A 57 -41.00 -63.00 82.22
C ARG A 57 -40.09 -61.83 82.64
N VAL A 58 -40.06 -61.51 83.95
CA VAL A 58 -39.05 -60.66 84.61
C VAL A 58 -38.83 -61.13 86.06
N PRO A 59 -37.58 -61.39 86.50
CA PRO A 59 -37.16 -61.30 87.91
C PRO A 59 -36.54 -59.90 88.18
N ARG A 60 -36.79 -59.15 89.27
CA ARG A 60 -36.97 -59.39 90.73
C ARG A 60 -35.66 -59.18 91.54
N LEU A 61 -35.81 -59.03 92.87
CA LEU A 61 -34.88 -58.47 93.88
C LEU A 61 -34.87 -56.92 93.90
N LEU A 62 -35.03 -56.20 95.01
CA LEU A 62 -35.31 -56.46 96.46
C LEU A 62 -36.10 -55.23 97.03
N ASP A 63 -36.64 -55.17 98.25
CA ASP A 63 -37.36 -56.11 99.16
C ASP A 63 -37.82 -55.31 100.43
N ILE A 64 -38.51 -55.95 101.40
CA ILE A 64 -38.85 -55.44 102.76
C ILE A 64 -39.94 -54.32 102.79
N SER A 65 -40.94 -54.25 103.68
CA SER A 65 -41.78 -55.20 104.47
C SER A 65 -42.99 -54.40 105.07
N GLU A 66 -43.85 -54.74 106.05
CA GLU A 66 -44.14 -55.87 106.97
C GLU A 66 -45.62 -55.73 107.46
N MET A 67 -46.15 -56.63 108.33
CA MET A 67 -47.40 -56.56 109.15
C MET A 67 -48.76 -56.42 108.40
N ASP A 68 -49.64 -57.43 108.38
CA ASP A 68 -50.57 -57.96 109.43
C ASP A 68 -51.94 -57.21 109.45
N LEU A 69 -53.10 -57.83 109.69
CA LEU A 69 -53.46 -59.19 110.15
C LEU A 69 -54.92 -59.56 109.73
N ILE A 70 -55.36 -60.80 110.02
CA ILE A 70 -56.75 -61.36 109.99
C ILE A 70 -57.26 -61.89 108.62
N ASP A 71 -58.20 -62.84 108.71
CA ASP A 71 -58.40 -64.01 107.84
C ASP A 71 -59.90 -64.34 107.59
N SER A 72 -60.18 -65.43 106.87
CA SER A 72 -61.40 -66.26 106.81
C SER A 72 -62.38 -66.10 105.62
N HIS A 73 -62.22 -67.04 104.68
CA HIS A 73 -63.22 -68.00 104.18
C HIS A 73 -64.52 -67.60 103.43
N CYS A 74 -64.77 -68.38 102.35
CA CYS A 74 -66.05 -68.58 101.64
C CYS A 74 -66.56 -67.38 100.79
N ILE A 75 -67.43 -67.53 99.78
CA ILE A 75 -68.29 -68.64 99.30
C ILE A 75 -68.01 -68.96 97.80
N SER A 76 -68.44 -70.13 97.31
CA SER A 76 -68.27 -70.63 95.93
C SER A 76 -69.61 -70.75 95.14
N PHE A 77 -69.60 -71.44 93.99
CA PHE A 77 -70.73 -71.72 93.06
C PHE A 77 -71.19 -70.57 92.13
N GLY A 78 -71.80 -70.84 90.96
CA GLY A 78 -71.83 -72.13 90.26
C GLY A 78 -72.97 -72.39 89.26
N ASN A 79 -72.84 -71.93 88.00
CA ASN A 79 -73.50 -72.43 86.77
C ASN A 79 -75.05 -72.38 86.60
N LYS A 80 -75.47 -71.72 85.49
CA LYS A 80 -76.65 -72.05 84.63
C LYS A 80 -78.04 -71.82 85.28
N LEU A 81 -79.17 -71.76 84.56
CA LEU A 81 -79.52 -72.19 83.19
C LEU A 81 -80.51 -71.20 82.51
N LYS A 82 -81.15 -71.61 81.38
CA LYS A 82 -82.18 -70.87 80.64
C LYS A 82 -83.56 -70.94 81.35
N ILE A 83 -84.48 -70.02 81.03
CA ILE A 83 -85.79 -70.31 80.37
C ILE A 83 -86.56 -69.00 80.06
N GLN A 84 -87.56 -69.10 79.17
CA GLN A 84 -88.54 -68.08 78.69
C GLN A 84 -89.74 -67.95 79.69
N ASP A 85 -90.53 -66.88 79.83
CA ASP A 85 -91.27 -66.10 78.82
C ASP A 85 -92.03 -64.90 79.46
N ASN A 86 -92.45 -63.93 78.62
CA ASN A 86 -93.66 -63.06 78.71
C ASN A 86 -94.02 -62.19 79.94
N CYS A 87 -93.86 -60.86 79.71
CA CYS A 87 -94.90 -59.81 79.77
C CYS A 87 -95.40 -59.20 81.11
N SER A 88 -95.31 -57.86 81.21
CA SER A 88 -95.94 -56.92 82.17
C SER A 88 -95.64 -57.13 83.68
N ASP A 89 -95.51 -56.10 84.52
CA ASP A 89 -95.85 -54.68 84.37
C ASP A 89 -94.75 -53.74 84.95
N SER A 90 -94.94 -52.43 84.84
CA SER A 90 -93.93 -51.40 85.05
C SER A 90 -93.84 -50.89 86.50
N THR A 91 -92.78 -51.25 87.22
CA THR A 91 -92.33 -50.49 88.42
C THR A 91 -90.85 -50.70 88.83
N GLN A 92 -90.14 -51.69 88.28
CA GLN A 92 -88.88 -52.20 88.85
C GLN A 92 -87.58 -51.61 88.26
N LEU A 93 -87.56 -50.30 87.94
CA LEU A 93 -86.52 -49.68 87.08
C LEU A 93 -85.42 -48.89 87.81
N ASN A 94 -85.54 -48.60 89.11
CA ASN A 94 -84.62 -47.68 89.79
C ASN A 94 -83.41 -48.34 90.49
N GLU A 95 -83.54 -49.57 90.99
CA GLU A 95 -82.51 -50.17 91.86
C GLU A 95 -81.29 -50.73 91.11
N GLN A 96 -81.41 -51.01 89.80
CA GLN A 96 -80.30 -51.54 88.98
C GLN A 96 -79.29 -50.49 88.50
N PHE A 97 -79.50 -49.19 88.78
CA PHE A 97 -78.66 -48.12 88.24
C PHE A 97 -77.43 -47.76 89.09
N ASP A 98 -77.45 -47.97 90.41
CA ASP A 98 -76.37 -47.49 91.28
C ASP A 98 -75.15 -48.42 91.37
N GLU A 99 -75.33 -49.74 91.22
CA GLU A 99 -74.19 -50.68 91.15
C GLU A 99 -73.25 -50.35 89.97
N LEU A 100 -73.83 -49.90 88.84
CA LEU A 100 -73.08 -49.47 87.65
C LEU A 100 -72.20 -48.24 87.91
N ASN A 101 -72.60 -47.33 88.80
CA ASN A 101 -71.82 -46.15 89.16
C ASN A 101 -70.57 -46.52 89.97
N ILE A 102 -70.70 -47.46 90.91
CA ILE A 102 -69.60 -47.97 91.75
C ILE A 102 -68.55 -48.67 90.87
N VAL A 103 -68.99 -49.54 89.95
CA VAL A 103 -68.10 -50.25 89.02
C VAL A 103 -67.35 -49.26 88.11
N GLN A 104 -68.02 -48.22 87.60
CA GLN A 104 -67.36 -47.18 86.79
C GLN A 104 -66.21 -46.49 87.54
N ASP A 105 -66.39 -46.13 88.81
CA ASP A 105 -65.36 -45.37 89.54
C ASP A 105 -64.16 -46.25 89.95
N ILE A 106 -64.41 -47.52 90.30
CA ILE A 106 -63.34 -48.51 90.48
C ILE A 106 -62.51 -48.66 89.20
N VAL A 107 -63.17 -48.80 88.03
CA VAL A 107 -62.48 -48.89 86.74
C VAL A 107 -61.68 -47.61 86.44
N LYS A 108 -62.24 -46.41 86.67
CA LYS A 108 -61.52 -45.13 86.51
C LYS A 108 -60.27 -45.06 87.38
N LYS A 109 -60.36 -45.47 88.66
CA LYS A 109 -59.23 -45.51 89.62
C LYS A 109 -58.16 -46.51 89.19
N VAL A 110 -58.53 -47.72 88.75
CA VAL A 110 -57.58 -48.74 88.26
C VAL A 110 -56.87 -48.28 86.99
N VAL A 111 -57.60 -47.79 85.97
CA VAL A 111 -57.03 -47.30 84.72
C VAL A 111 -56.06 -46.14 84.97
N SER A 112 -56.43 -45.18 85.84
CA SER A 112 -55.56 -44.06 86.23
C SER A 112 -54.24 -44.54 86.85
N LYS A 113 -54.29 -45.52 87.77
CA LYS A 113 -53.09 -46.08 88.42
C LYS A 113 -52.19 -46.85 87.43
N VAL A 114 -52.78 -47.62 86.51
CA VAL A 114 -52.05 -48.31 85.43
C VAL A 114 -51.39 -47.31 84.47
N CYS A 115 -52.09 -46.27 84.03
CA CYS A 115 -51.55 -45.24 83.14
C CYS A 115 -50.42 -44.43 83.78
N ARG A 116 -50.47 -44.15 85.09
CA ARG A 116 -49.36 -43.54 85.84
C ARG A 116 -48.12 -44.45 85.83
N LEU A 117 -48.27 -45.72 86.21
CA LEU A 117 -47.15 -46.68 86.27
C LEU A 117 -46.49 -46.94 84.91
N ASP A 118 -47.25 -47.01 83.82
CA ASP A 118 -46.69 -47.19 82.47
C ASP A 118 -45.97 -45.93 81.97
N ASN A 119 -46.50 -44.73 82.23
CA ASN A 119 -45.80 -43.48 81.93
C ASN A 119 -44.50 -43.32 82.73
N GLU A 120 -44.48 -43.76 83.99
CA GLU A 120 -43.28 -43.78 84.83
C GLU A 120 -42.22 -44.75 84.30
N ARG A 121 -42.61 -45.99 83.95
CA ARG A 121 -41.71 -46.95 83.27
C ARG A 121 -41.15 -46.38 81.96
N LYS A 122 -41.98 -45.69 81.16
CA LYS A 122 -41.54 -45.00 79.93
C LYS A 122 -40.55 -43.87 80.21
N ARG A 123 -40.76 -43.07 81.27
CA ARG A 123 -39.83 -42.01 81.71
C ARG A 123 -38.49 -42.58 82.16
N GLN A 124 -38.50 -43.61 83.00
CA GLN A 124 -37.26 -44.29 83.44
C GLN A 124 -36.52 -44.94 82.26
N SER A 125 -37.23 -45.57 81.32
CA SER A 125 -36.65 -46.16 80.11
C SER A 125 -35.98 -45.11 79.21
N LYS A 126 -36.60 -43.94 79.02
CA LYS A 126 -35.98 -42.79 78.31
C LYS A 126 -34.71 -42.32 79.00
N ASN A 127 -34.73 -42.12 80.32
CA ASN A 127 -33.57 -41.66 81.08
C ASN A 127 -32.39 -42.66 81.01
N ARG A 128 -32.67 -43.96 81.14
CA ARG A 128 -31.66 -45.03 81.01
C ARG A 128 -31.07 -45.12 79.60
N LYS A 129 -31.82 -44.73 78.55
CA LYS A 129 -31.27 -44.60 77.19
C LYS A 129 -30.39 -43.35 77.06
N ALA A 130 -30.86 -42.19 77.50
CA ALA A 130 -30.10 -40.93 77.46
C ALA A 130 -28.74 -41.04 78.16
N GLN A 131 -28.67 -41.65 79.35
CA GLN A 131 -27.42 -41.90 80.07
C GLN A 131 -26.46 -42.87 79.35
N LYS A 132 -26.98 -43.83 78.58
CA LYS A 132 -26.14 -44.71 77.73
C LYS A 132 -25.66 -43.98 76.47
N GLU A 133 -26.42 -43.02 75.96
CA GLU A 133 -26.05 -42.17 74.82
C GLU A 133 -24.91 -41.21 75.21
N THR A 134 -25.03 -40.47 76.32
CA THR A 134 -23.99 -39.53 76.78
C THR A 134 -22.68 -40.21 77.15
N ARG A 135 -22.72 -41.39 77.81
CA ARG A 135 -21.52 -42.18 78.08
C ARG A 135 -20.78 -42.62 76.80
N LYS A 136 -21.51 -42.91 75.70
CA LYS A 136 -20.88 -43.22 74.40
C LYS A 136 -20.28 -41.98 73.73
N ILE A 137 -20.93 -40.82 73.84
CA ILE A 137 -20.44 -39.56 73.27
C ILE A 137 -19.11 -39.17 73.92
N LEU A 138 -19.05 -39.13 75.24
CA LEU A 138 -17.83 -38.80 76.00
C LEU A 138 -16.65 -39.71 75.65
N SER A 139 -16.89 -41.03 75.59
CA SER A 139 -15.86 -42.02 75.21
C SER A 139 -15.34 -41.82 73.77
N ASN A 140 -16.20 -41.42 72.82
CA ASN A 140 -15.79 -41.12 71.46
C ASN A 140 -15.00 -39.81 71.35
N GLU A 141 -15.33 -38.77 72.11
CA GLU A 141 -14.58 -37.51 72.10
C GLU A 141 -13.15 -37.68 72.65
N GLU A 142 -12.99 -38.51 73.69
CA GLU A 142 -11.67 -38.90 74.20
C GLU A 142 -10.83 -39.65 73.14
N LEU A 143 -11.46 -40.51 72.34
CA LEU A 143 -10.79 -41.22 71.25
C LEU A 143 -10.39 -40.27 70.11
N ILE A 144 -11.29 -39.36 69.72
CA ILE A 144 -11.08 -38.37 68.65
C ILE A 144 -9.97 -37.38 69.01
N THR A 145 -9.91 -36.92 70.26
CA THR A 145 -8.85 -36.03 70.74
C THR A 145 -7.49 -36.74 70.77
N LYS A 146 -7.41 -37.98 71.24
CA LYS A 146 -6.18 -38.81 71.18
C LYS A 146 -5.70 -39.03 69.74
N LEU A 147 -6.61 -39.29 68.79
CA LEU A 147 -6.28 -39.44 67.36
C LEU A 147 -5.78 -38.13 66.72
N ARG A 148 -6.45 -36.99 66.97
CA ARG A 148 -6.02 -35.67 66.49
C ARG A 148 -4.60 -35.30 66.97
N SER A 149 -4.28 -35.62 68.23
CA SER A 149 -2.95 -35.39 68.80
C SER A 149 -1.87 -36.27 68.17
N ARG A 150 -2.19 -37.52 67.80
CA ARG A 150 -1.27 -38.38 67.04
C ARG A 150 -1.01 -37.85 65.63
N ASN A 151 -2.05 -37.51 64.87
CA ASN A 151 -1.89 -37.01 63.50
C ASN A 151 -1.03 -35.74 63.45
N LYS A 152 -1.30 -34.74 64.32
CA LYS A 152 -0.49 -33.52 64.39
C LYS A 152 0.99 -33.79 64.63
N ARG A 153 1.35 -34.81 65.43
CA ARG A 153 2.75 -35.19 65.69
C ARG A 153 3.40 -35.83 64.45
N CYS A 154 2.66 -36.66 63.71
CA CYS A 154 3.14 -37.25 62.46
C CYS A 154 3.33 -36.21 61.35
N GLU A 155 2.36 -35.29 61.19
CA GLU A 155 2.42 -34.18 60.22
C GLU A 155 3.65 -33.29 60.47
N TRP A 156 3.93 -32.93 61.72
CA TRP A 156 5.05 -32.06 62.08
C TRP A 156 6.42 -32.69 61.77
N ASN A 157 6.59 -33.99 62.07
CA ASN A 157 7.81 -34.72 61.73
C ASN A 157 8.01 -34.81 60.21
N ASN A 158 6.96 -35.18 59.47
CA ASN A 158 7.04 -35.32 58.01
C ASN A 158 7.35 -33.99 57.31
N CYS A 159 6.79 -32.87 57.79
CA CYS A 159 7.17 -31.54 57.32
C CYS A 159 8.64 -31.20 57.60
N ARG A 160 9.18 -31.61 58.76
CA ARG A 160 10.58 -31.33 59.14
C ARG A 160 11.58 -32.02 58.21
N ASP A 161 11.32 -33.29 57.86
CA ASP A 161 12.19 -34.07 56.98
C ASP A 161 12.12 -33.56 55.53
N VAL A 162 10.93 -33.21 55.03
CA VAL A 162 10.76 -32.58 53.70
C VAL A 162 11.53 -31.27 53.62
N LEU A 163 11.41 -30.39 54.63
CA LEU A 163 12.13 -29.11 54.67
C LEU A 163 13.65 -29.31 54.75
N PHE A 164 14.13 -30.31 55.49
CA PHE A 164 15.56 -30.64 55.54
C PHE A 164 16.10 -31.11 54.18
N HIS A 165 15.40 -32.04 53.51
CA HIS A 165 15.79 -32.51 52.19
C HIS A 165 15.72 -31.41 51.12
N GLU A 166 14.72 -30.53 51.19
CA GLU A 166 14.61 -29.39 50.28
C GLU A 166 15.75 -28.37 50.48
N GLN A 167 16.10 -28.03 51.73
CA GLN A 167 17.25 -27.16 52.02
C GLN A 167 18.58 -27.76 51.54
N GLN A 168 18.80 -29.08 51.70
CA GLN A 168 19.99 -29.74 51.17
C GLN A 168 20.01 -29.74 49.63
N SER A 169 18.86 -29.98 48.99
CA SER A 169 18.70 -29.90 47.53
C SER A 169 19.00 -28.48 47.03
N GLU A 170 18.54 -27.44 47.72
CA GLU A 170 18.76 -26.05 47.33
C GLU A 170 20.22 -25.62 47.53
N ARG A 171 20.89 -26.09 48.60
CA ARG A 171 22.35 -25.94 48.79
C ARG A 171 23.14 -26.57 47.65
N LEU A 172 22.82 -27.82 47.27
CA LEU A 172 23.42 -28.51 46.12
C LEU A 172 23.17 -27.77 44.81
N ARG A 173 21.92 -27.36 44.52
CA ARG A 173 21.57 -26.55 43.34
C ARG A 173 22.33 -25.22 43.31
N LYS A 174 22.55 -24.56 44.46
CA LYS A 174 23.33 -23.31 44.55
C LYS A 174 24.82 -23.57 44.29
N TYR A 175 25.40 -24.63 44.86
CA TYR A 175 26.77 -25.07 44.56
C TYR A 175 26.98 -25.37 43.08
N TYR A 176 26.11 -26.19 42.46
CA TYR A 176 26.22 -26.54 41.04
C TYR A 176 26.04 -25.32 40.12
N ARG A 177 25.10 -24.41 40.40
CA ARG A 177 24.93 -23.15 39.65
C ARG A 177 26.21 -22.30 39.74
N ASN A 178 26.75 -22.08 40.93
CA ASN A 178 27.95 -21.27 41.14
C ASN A 178 29.19 -21.91 40.46
N LYS A 179 29.33 -23.24 40.54
CA LYS A 179 30.41 -23.99 39.87
C LYS A 179 30.34 -23.92 38.34
N TYR A 180 29.13 -23.97 37.75
CA TYR A 180 28.92 -23.84 36.31
C TYR A 180 29.08 -22.40 35.79
N GLN A 181 28.83 -21.40 36.65
CA GLN A 181 29.05 -20.00 36.33
C GLN A 181 30.54 -19.64 36.35
N ASN A 182 31.27 -20.08 37.37
CA ASN A 182 32.63 -19.59 37.65
C ASN A 182 33.75 -20.52 37.13
N ASN A 183 33.54 -21.83 37.01
CA ASN A 183 34.56 -22.77 36.53
C ASN A 183 34.35 -23.13 35.05
N ASN A 184 35.24 -22.64 34.19
CA ASN A 184 35.13 -22.76 32.74
C ASN A 184 35.29 -24.22 32.27
N ASP A 185 36.19 -24.99 32.88
CA ASP A 185 36.46 -26.39 32.50
C ASP A 185 35.37 -27.36 32.95
N PHE A 186 34.74 -27.07 34.09
CA PHE A 186 33.55 -27.78 34.54
C PHE A 186 32.38 -27.52 33.58
N ARG A 187 32.15 -26.24 33.22
CA ARG A 187 31.17 -25.84 32.22
C ARG A 187 31.42 -26.48 30.85
N ASN A 188 32.67 -26.55 30.40
CA ASN A 188 33.02 -27.13 29.11
C ASN A 188 32.92 -28.66 29.11
N ARG A 189 33.44 -29.35 30.15
CA ARG A 189 33.28 -30.80 30.30
C ARG A 189 31.81 -31.20 30.38
N GLU A 190 31.00 -30.47 31.14
CA GLU A 190 29.58 -30.78 31.27
C GLU A 190 28.81 -30.47 29.98
N LYS A 191 29.13 -29.38 29.25
CA LYS A 191 28.60 -29.16 27.88
C LYS A 191 28.93 -30.31 26.93
N VAL A 192 30.16 -30.83 26.95
CA VAL A 192 30.56 -31.98 26.12
C VAL A 192 29.79 -33.23 26.53
N ARG A 193 29.66 -33.49 27.84
CA ARG A 193 28.87 -34.61 28.39
C ARG A 193 27.39 -34.53 27.99
N THR A 194 26.76 -33.36 28.12
CA THR A 194 25.36 -33.16 27.72
C THR A 194 25.19 -33.24 26.20
N ASN A 195 26.09 -32.64 25.41
CA ASN A 195 26.00 -32.68 23.96
C ASN A 195 26.20 -34.09 23.40
N SER A 196 27.14 -34.86 23.98
CA SER A 196 27.32 -36.28 23.68
C SER A 196 26.05 -37.09 24.01
N SER A 197 25.50 -36.94 25.21
CA SER A 197 24.26 -37.62 25.61
C SER A 197 23.04 -37.23 24.76
N ILE A 198 22.92 -35.96 24.38
CA ILE A 198 21.85 -35.45 23.51
C ILE A 198 22.03 -35.96 22.08
N SER A 199 23.26 -36.02 21.56
CA SER A 199 23.57 -36.59 20.25
C SER A 199 23.23 -38.08 20.21
N LEU A 200 23.68 -38.84 21.21
CA LEU A 200 23.39 -40.28 21.33
C LEU A 200 21.87 -40.54 21.40
N LYS A 201 21.12 -39.71 22.16
CA LYS A 201 19.65 -39.75 22.19
C LYS A 201 19.02 -39.35 20.86
N TYR A 202 19.59 -38.40 20.12
CA TYR A 202 19.07 -37.95 18.81
C TYR A 202 19.31 -38.99 17.71
N HIS A 203 20.40 -39.76 17.77
CA HIS A 203 20.62 -40.89 16.88
C HIS A 203 19.73 -42.09 17.26
N ASN A 204 19.75 -42.50 18.53
CA ASN A 204 19.19 -43.79 18.95
C ASN A 204 17.69 -43.75 19.31
N ASN A 205 17.11 -42.58 19.64
CA ASN A 205 15.69 -42.47 20.01
C ASN A 205 14.90 -41.70 18.94
N PHE A 206 14.14 -42.45 18.13
CA PHE A 206 13.28 -41.91 17.07
C PHE A 206 12.31 -40.83 17.56
N ASN A 207 11.63 -41.06 18.69
CA ASN A 207 10.64 -40.12 19.23
C ASN A 207 11.28 -38.81 19.73
N PHE A 208 12.48 -38.87 20.29
CA PHE A 208 13.26 -37.68 20.64
C PHE A 208 13.73 -36.94 19.38
N ARG A 209 14.21 -37.67 18.35
CA ARG A 209 14.63 -37.13 17.06
C ARG A 209 13.51 -36.37 16.35
N GLU A 210 12.32 -36.97 16.21
CA GLU A 210 11.20 -36.31 15.53
C GLU A 210 10.58 -35.17 16.35
N LYS A 211 10.59 -35.24 17.69
CA LYS A 211 10.25 -34.08 18.55
C LYS A 211 11.24 -32.93 18.34
N MET A 212 12.54 -33.20 18.34
CA MET A 212 13.59 -32.19 18.09
C MET A 212 13.48 -31.57 16.69
N LYS A 213 13.28 -32.39 15.64
CA LYS A 213 13.01 -31.91 14.28
C LYS A 213 11.76 -31.04 14.21
N SER A 214 10.68 -31.43 14.88
CA SER A 214 9.41 -30.69 14.86
C SER A 214 9.55 -29.34 15.57
N HIS A 215 10.14 -29.33 16.77
CA HIS A 215 10.41 -28.10 17.52
C HIS A 215 11.37 -27.17 16.75
N SER A 216 12.43 -27.71 16.15
CA SER A 216 13.37 -26.96 15.30
C SER A 216 12.70 -26.39 14.05
N LYS A 217 11.83 -27.15 13.37
CA LYS A 217 11.02 -26.65 12.24
C LYS A 217 10.15 -25.47 12.66
N ILE A 218 9.38 -25.61 13.75
CA ILE A 218 8.51 -24.55 14.28
C ILE A 218 9.33 -23.32 14.64
N HIS A 219 10.39 -23.46 15.44
CA HIS A 219 11.23 -22.35 15.86
C HIS A 219 11.94 -21.65 14.69
N CYS A 220 12.47 -22.40 13.71
CA CYS A 220 13.11 -21.82 12.53
C CYS A 220 12.09 -21.12 11.61
N PHE A 221 10.87 -21.64 11.48
CA PHE A 221 9.77 -21.01 10.75
C PHE A 221 9.35 -19.71 11.44
N ASP A 222 9.00 -19.76 12.72
CA ASP A 222 8.65 -18.61 13.55
C ASP A 222 9.74 -17.52 13.50
N LYS A 223 11.01 -17.91 13.60
CA LYS A 223 12.14 -16.97 13.49
C LYS A 223 12.28 -16.41 12.07
N TYR A 224 12.11 -17.20 11.01
CA TYR A 224 12.15 -16.70 9.63
C TYR A 224 11.00 -15.74 9.31
N HIS A 225 9.86 -15.85 10.01
CA HIS A 225 8.75 -14.92 9.88
C HIS A 225 8.89 -13.66 10.76
N ARG A 226 9.35 -13.79 12.02
CA ARG A 226 9.46 -12.66 12.98
C ARG A 226 10.78 -11.89 12.92
N ASP A 227 11.91 -12.54 12.67
CA ASP A 227 13.25 -11.92 12.64
C ASP A 227 13.66 -11.57 11.20
N MET A 228 13.58 -10.28 10.85
CA MET A 228 13.93 -9.76 9.53
C MET A 228 15.42 -9.96 9.16
N ILE A 229 16.33 -9.91 10.14
CA ILE A 229 17.77 -10.05 9.93
C ILE A 229 18.10 -11.52 9.63
N PHE A 230 17.54 -12.45 10.41
CA PHE A 230 17.63 -13.89 10.13
C PHE A 230 17.01 -14.23 8.78
N ARG A 231 15.83 -13.69 8.46
CA ARG A 231 15.17 -13.84 7.15
C ARG A 231 16.06 -13.38 5.99
N GLN A 232 16.73 -12.24 6.12
CA GLN A 232 17.69 -11.74 5.11
C GLN A 232 18.93 -12.63 5.01
N LYS A 233 19.55 -13.02 6.14
CA LYS A 233 20.72 -13.91 6.18
C LYS A 233 20.44 -15.28 5.55
N VAL A 234 19.27 -15.86 5.82
CA VAL A 234 18.81 -17.11 5.19
C VAL A 234 18.63 -16.91 3.68
N LYS A 235 17.91 -15.85 3.23
CA LYS A 235 17.75 -15.55 1.79
C LYS A 235 19.09 -15.36 1.07
N ALA A 236 20.03 -14.65 1.67
CA ALA A 236 21.37 -14.43 1.11
C ALA A 236 22.15 -15.75 0.98
N ARG A 237 22.16 -16.59 2.03
CA ARG A 237 22.80 -17.91 2.00
C ARG A 237 22.16 -18.85 0.97
N SER A 238 20.83 -18.89 0.88
CA SER A 238 20.11 -19.65 -0.14
C SER A 238 20.41 -19.15 -1.56
N LYS A 239 20.50 -17.83 -1.78
CA LYS A 239 20.90 -17.25 -3.08
C LYS A 239 22.32 -17.66 -3.47
N CYS A 240 23.27 -17.63 -2.53
CA CYS A 240 24.65 -18.07 -2.76
C CYS A 240 24.73 -19.57 -3.10
N ILE A 241 24.01 -20.43 -2.36
CA ILE A 241 23.96 -21.88 -2.64
C ILE A 241 23.33 -22.15 -4.02
N LEU A 242 22.24 -21.48 -4.37
CA LEU A 242 21.60 -21.62 -5.69
C LEU A 242 22.50 -21.12 -6.82
N PHE A 243 23.22 -20.01 -6.63
CA PHE A 243 24.18 -19.49 -7.59
C PHE A 243 25.33 -20.47 -7.82
N ASN A 244 25.98 -20.95 -6.76
CA ASN A 244 27.07 -21.92 -6.86
C ASN A 244 26.59 -23.24 -7.50
N LYS A 245 25.35 -23.69 -7.20
CA LYS A 245 24.77 -24.87 -7.83
C LYS A 245 24.48 -24.64 -9.32
N TYR A 246 23.98 -23.46 -9.71
CA TYR A 246 23.75 -23.12 -11.12
C TYR A 246 25.06 -22.95 -11.91
N HIS A 247 26.13 -22.49 -11.26
CA HIS A 247 27.44 -22.33 -11.89
C HIS A 247 28.16 -23.67 -12.07
N ASN A 248 28.21 -24.48 -11.00
CA ASN A 248 29.10 -25.65 -10.93
C ASN A 248 28.40 -26.99 -11.23
N ASN A 249 27.08 -27.05 -11.39
CA ASN A 249 26.36 -28.26 -11.79
C ASN A 249 25.64 -28.03 -13.13
N THR A 250 26.22 -28.58 -14.20
CA THR A 250 25.75 -28.48 -15.59
C THR A 250 24.33 -29.00 -15.78
N ASP A 251 23.98 -30.15 -15.21
CA ASP A 251 22.63 -30.72 -15.29
C ASP A 251 21.57 -29.82 -14.67
N TYR A 252 21.84 -29.27 -13.50
CA TYR A 252 20.95 -28.34 -12.82
C TYR A 252 20.81 -27.04 -13.61
N ARG A 253 21.91 -26.51 -14.16
CA ARG A 253 21.92 -25.36 -15.06
C ARG A 253 21.03 -25.61 -16.28
N ASN A 254 21.23 -26.74 -16.96
CA ASN A 254 20.51 -27.12 -18.17
C ASN A 254 19.01 -27.35 -17.88
N LYS A 255 18.66 -28.00 -16.77
CA LYS A 255 17.26 -28.20 -16.32
C LYS A 255 16.57 -26.86 -15.99
N VAL A 256 17.26 -25.93 -15.34
CA VAL A 256 16.74 -24.57 -15.08
C VAL A 256 16.56 -23.79 -16.38
N ILE A 257 17.51 -23.86 -17.32
CA ILE A 257 17.40 -23.22 -18.64
C ILE A 257 16.19 -23.78 -19.40
N ALA A 258 16.05 -25.12 -19.50
CA ALA A 258 14.93 -25.76 -20.18
C ALA A 258 13.57 -25.35 -19.59
N GLN A 259 13.41 -25.40 -18.27
CA GLN A 259 12.19 -24.94 -17.60
C GLN A 259 11.93 -23.44 -17.81
N SER A 260 12.98 -22.61 -17.82
CA SER A 260 12.86 -21.17 -18.08
C SER A 260 12.40 -20.89 -19.52
N ASN A 261 12.89 -21.64 -20.50
CA ASN A 261 12.50 -21.53 -21.90
C ASN A 261 11.03 -21.92 -22.09
N VAL A 262 10.58 -23.03 -21.49
CA VAL A 262 9.16 -23.43 -21.49
C VAL A 262 8.29 -22.35 -20.85
N ASN A 263 8.71 -21.80 -19.71
CA ASN A 263 7.97 -20.73 -19.03
C ASN A 263 7.91 -19.43 -19.86
N VAL A 264 8.99 -19.07 -20.57
CA VAL A 264 9.05 -17.89 -21.45
C VAL A 264 8.20 -18.09 -22.71
N LEU A 265 8.23 -19.27 -23.33
CA LEU A 265 7.36 -19.63 -24.46
C LEU A 265 5.89 -19.59 -24.05
N ASN A 266 5.51 -20.25 -22.96
CA ASN A 266 4.15 -20.21 -22.43
C ASN A 266 3.69 -18.77 -22.15
N LYS A 267 4.56 -17.92 -21.60
CA LYS A 267 4.28 -16.49 -21.39
C LYS A 267 4.16 -15.70 -22.70
N TYR A 268 4.93 -16.04 -23.73
CA TYR A 268 4.86 -15.42 -25.06
C TYR A 268 3.57 -15.79 -25.81
N HIS A 269 3.07 -17.01 -25.65
CA HIS A 269 1.78 -17.42 -26.22
C HIS A 269 0.58 -16.87 -25.45
N THR A 270 0.61 -16.89 -24.11
CA THR A 270 -0.54 -16.48 -23.26
C THR A 270 -0.63 -14.98 -22.98
N ASN A 271 0.49 -14.25 -22.86
CA ASN A 271 0.48 -12.85 -22.45
C ASN A 271 0.75 -11.90 -23.63
N SER A 272 -0.33 -11.26 -24.11
CA SER A 272 -0.33 -10.33 -25.24
C SER A 272 0.71 -9.21 -25.11
N ASP A 273 0.86 -8.60 -23.93
CA ASP A 273 1.74 -7.45 -23.74
C ASP A 273 3.20 -7.83 -23.56
N PHE A 274 3.48 -9.00 -22.99
CA PHE A 274 4.81 -9.60 -23.01
C PHE A 274 5.23 -9.91 -24.45
N ARG A 275 4.33 -10.51 -25.26
CA ARG A 275 4.55 -10.75 -26.69
C ARG A 275 4.83 -9.45 -27.46
N LYS A 276 4.02 -8.40 -27.29
CA LYS A 276 4.25 -7.07 -27.88
C LYS A 276 5.63 -6.51 -27.50
N LYS A 277 6.00 -6.56 -26.22
CA LYS A 277 7.29 -6.04 -25.72
C LYS A 277 8.49 -6.81 -26.29
N VAL A 278 8.40 -8.14 -26.37
CA VAL A 278 9.45 -8.98 -27.00
C VAL A 278 9.59 -8.66 -28.48
N ILE A 279 8.49 -8.53 -29.23
CA ILE A 279 8.50 -8.16 -30.65
C ILE A 279 9.09 -6.75 -30.86
N ALA A 280 8.70 -5.77 -30.03
CA ALA A 280 9.26 -4.42 -30.09
C ALA A 280 10.78 -4.43 -29.86
N GLN A 281 11.26 -5.17 -28.84
CA GLN A 281 12.69 -5.29 -28.57
C GLN A 281 13.44 -6.02 -29.68
N SER A 282 12.89 -7.09 -30.25
CA SER A 282 13.53 -7.76 -31.40
C SER A 282 13.61 -6.85 -32.62
N ASN A 283 12.58 -6.05 -32.89
CA ASN A 283 12.56 -5.12 -34.00
C ASN A 283 13.60 -4.00 -33.82
N MET A 284 13.71 -3.41 -32.61
CA MET A 284 14.78 -2.46 -32.29
C MET A 284 16.17 -3.07 -32.45
N ASN A 285 16.37 -4.31 -31.99
CA ASN A 285 17.64 -5.02 -32.13
C ASN A 285 17.99 -5.32 -33.61
N ILE A 286 16.99 -5.61 -34.45
CA ILE A 286 17.16 -5.82 -35.90
C ILE A 286 17.48 -4.49 -36.61
N LEU A 287 16.75 -3.41 -36.29
CA LEU A 287 17.02 -2.07 -36.83
C LEU A 287 18.44 -1.61 -36.50
N ASN A 288 18.85 -1.72 -35.24
CA ASN A 288 20.20 -1.35 -34.81
C ASN A 288 21.26 -2.13 -35.61
N LYS A 289 21.12 -3.46 -35.74
CA LYS A 289 22.02 -4.28 -36.57
C LYS A 289 22.00 -3.90 -38.06
N TYR A 290 20.85 -3.53 -38.60
CA TYR A 290 20.69 -3.11 -39.99
C TYR A 290 21.34 -1.74 -40.27
N HIS A 291 21.45 -0.87 -39.25
CA HIS A 291 22.18 0.39 -39.37
C HIS A 291 23.69 0.24 -39.11
N THR A 292 24.12 -0.55 -38.13
CA THR A 292 25.53 -0.63 -37.71
C THR A 292 26.37 -1.68 -38.43
N ASN A 293 25.78 -2.74 -39.01
CA ASN A 293 26.51 -3.83 -39.64
C ASN A 293 26.17 -3.97 -41.13
N SER A 294 27.16 -3.74 -41.99
CA SER A 294 27.04 -3.79 -43.46
C SER A 294 26.56 -5.14 -43.98
N ASP A 295 27.04 -6.22 -43.38
CA ASP A 295 26.93 -7.57 -43.94
C ASP A 295 25.60 -8.18 -43.55
N PHE A 296 25.17 -7.94 -42.31
CA PHE A 296 23.80 -8.16 -41.87
C PHE A 296 22.81 -7.35 -42.71
N ARG A 297 23.07 -6.06 -42.95
CA ARG A 297 22.24 -5.21 -43.80
C ARG A 297 22.10 -5.76 -45.22
N ASN A 298 23.20 -6.21 -45.83
CA ASN A 298 23.21 -6.77 -47.18
C ASN A 298 22.52 -8.15 -47.22
N LYS A 299 22.86 -9.06 -46.30
CA LYS A 299 22.21 -10.39 -46.18
C LYS A 299 20.71 -10.27 -45.88
N TYR A 300 20.29 -9.28 -45.08
CA TYR A 300 18.88 -8.98 -44.84
C TYR A 300 18.17 -8.49 -46.11
N LYS A 301 18.80 -7.60 -46.90
CA LYS A 301 18.26 -7.17 -48.20
C LYS A 301 18.06 -8.33 -49.18
N GLU A 302 19.05 -9.20 -49.34
CA GLU A 302 18.93 -10.35 -50.24
C GLU A 302 17.89 -11.37 -49.74
N ASN A 303 17.85 -11.66 -48.44
CA ASN A 303 16.78 -12.50 -47.86
C ASN A 303 15.38 -11.91 -48.10
N MET A 304 15.21 -10.59 -47.95
CA MET A 304 13.94 -9.92 -48.21
C MET A 304 13.56 -9.94 -49.71
N LYS A 305 14.51 -9.68 -50.62
CA LYS A 305 14.31 -9.83 -52.07
C LYS A 305 13.83 -11.24 -52.41
N SER A 306 14.54 -12.27 -51.96
CA SER A 306 14.21 -13.66 -52.25
C SER A 306 12.85 -14.08 -51.67
N GLN A 307 12.47 -13.60 -50.49
CA GLN A 307 11.12 -13.82 -49.94
C GLN A 307 10.03 -13.12 -50.76
N VAL A 308 10.26 -11.90 -51.24
CA VAL A 308 9.30 -11.17 -52.10
C VAL A 308 9.17 -11.82 -53.47
N LEU A 309 10.29 -12.22 -54.10
CA LEU A 309 10.29 -12.94 -55.38
C LEU A 309 9.56 -14.28 -55.26
N ASN A 310 9.88 -15.09 -54.24
CA ASN A 310 9.20 -16.37 -54.00
C ASN A 310 7.68 -16.17 -53.85
N ARG A 311 7.23 -15.18 -53.05
CA ARG A 311 5.80 -14.84 -52.95
C ARG A 311 5.18 -14.34 -54.26
N TYR A 312 5.93 -13.62 -55.09
CA TYR A 312 5.45 -13.15 -56.40
C TYR A 312 5.24 -14.30 -57.39
N TYR A 313 6.05 -15.36 -57.32
CA TYR A 313 5.87 -16.56 -58.15
C TYR A 313 4.84 -17.54 -57.59
N THR A 314 4.72 -17.68 -56.27
CA THR A 314 3.83 -18.66 -55.61
C THR A 314 2.41 -18.15 -55.31
N ASP A 315 2.23 -16.87 -54.97
CA ASP A 315 0.91 -16.29 -54.65
C ASP A 315 0.45 -15.38 -55.79
N ASN A 316 -0.45 -15.93 -56.62
CA ASN A 316 -1.04 -15.21 -57.76
C ASN A 316 -1.82 -13.96 -57.31
N SER A 317 -2.36 -13.90 -56.09
CA SER A 317 -3.05 -12.72 -55.56
C SER A 317 -2.07 -11.60 -55.21
N ILE A 318 -0.89 -11.92 -54.68
CA ILE A 318 0.20 -10.96 -54.46
C ILE A 318 0.75 -10.49 -55.81
N ARG A 319 0.96 -11.41 -56.75
CA ARG A 319 1.42 -11.12 -58.13
C ARG A 319 0.53 -10.06 -58.79
N LEU A 320 -0.79 -10.28 -58.83
CA LEU A 320 -1.76 -9.34 -59.41
C LEU A 320 -1.79 -8.00 -58.66
N LYS A 321 -1.75 -8.00 -57.31
CA LYS A 321 -1.70 -6.76 -56.51
C LYS A 321 -0.42 -5.96 -56.76
N MET A 322 0.71 -6.61 -57.03
CA MET A 322 1.97 -5.93 -57.38
C MET A 322 1.93 -5.35 -58.80
N ILE A 323 1.38 -6.08 -59.78
CA ILE A 323 1.16 -5.59 -61.15
C ILE A 323 0.23 -4.35 -61.13
N GLN A 324 -0.91 -4.41 -60.43
CA GLN A 324 -1.83 -3.28 -60.33
C GLN A 324 -1.18 -2.05 -59.67
N ARG A 325 -0.33 -2.24 -58.65
CA ARG A 325 0.45 -1.13 -58.04
C ARG A 325 1.45 -0.54 -59.01
N ALA A 326 2.12 -1.34 -59.84
CA ALA A 326 3.03 -0.87 -60.87
C ALA A 326 2.28 -0.05 -61.94
N LEU A 327 1.13 -0.53 -62.43
CA LEU A 327 0.27 0.20 -63.36
C LEU A 327 -0.22 1.52 -62.77
N ASN A 328 -0.76 1.52 -61.54
CA ASN A 328 -1.21 2.73 -60.86
C ASN A 328 -0.08 3.75 -60.66
N SER A 329 1.13 3.27 -60.35
CA SER A 329 2.35 4.09 -60.27
C SER A 329 2.76 4.66 -61.64
N TYR A 330 2.63 3.87 -62.71
CA TYR A 330 2.92 4.33 -64.07
C TYR A 330 1.93 5.42 -64.51
N HIS A 331 0.62 5.24 -64.31
CA HIS A 331 -0.38 6.25 -64.67
C HIS A 331 -0.22 7.57 -63.86
N SER A 332 0.08 7.49 -62.56
CA SER A 332 0.30 8.68 -61.73
C SER A 332 1.62 9.40 -62.05
N ASN A 333 2.71 8.67 -62.30
CA ASN A 333 3.98 9.29 -62.70
C ASN A 333 3.94 9.83 -64.13
N ASN A 334 3.28 9.17 -65.08
CA ASN A 334 3.16 9.64 -66.45
C ASN A 334 2.32 10.94 -66.52
N THR A 335 1.22 11.03 -65.75
CA THR A 335 0.45 12.28 -65.63
C THR A 335 1.23 13.40 -64.91
N LEU A 336 2.07 13.09 -63.91
CA LEU A 336 2.98 14.07 -63.29
C LEU A 336 4.07 14.55 -64.26
N MET A 337 4.71 13.65 -65.02
CA MET A 337 5.71 13.99 -66.03
C MET A 337 5.09 14.82 -67.16
N THR A 338 3.91 14.45 -67.64
CA THR A 338 3.14 15.24 -68.62
C THR A 338 2.81 16.64 -68.08
N ARG A 339 2.40 16.77 -66.81
CA ARG A 339 2.18 18.07 -66.15
C ARG A 339 3.47 18.89 -66.08
N LYS A 340 4.59 18.30 -65.66
CA LYS A 340 5.90 18.98 -65.55
C LYS A 340 6.43 19.45 -66.90
N SER A 341 6.33 18.60 -67.93
CA SER A 341 6.68 18.96 -69.32
C SER A 341 5.79 20.08 -69.87
N ARG A 342 4.47 20.05 -69.60
CA ARG A 342 3.53 21.12 -70.01
C ARG A 342 3.82 22.44 -69.28
N GLN A 343 4.24 22.39 -68.01
CA GLN A 343 4.72 23.56 -67.27
C GLN A 343 6.01 24.14 -67.86
N LEU A 344 7.01 23.31 -68.15
CA LEU A 344 8.29 23.72 -68.77
C LEU A 344 8.08 24.31 -70.17
N TYR A 345 7.23 23.70 -70.99
CA TYR A 345 6.83 24.23 -72.30
C TYR A 345 6.17 25.61 -72.17
N ASN A 346 5.18 25.75 -71.28
CA ASN A 346 4.52 27.04 -71.03
C ASN A 346 5.48 28.11 -70.49
N HIS A 347 6.45 27.72 -69.66
CA HIS A 347 7.49 28.62 -69.15
C HIS A 347 8.42 29.10 -70.28
N ARG A 348 8.94 28.19 -71.12
CA ARG A 348 9.68 28.54 -72.34
C ARG A 348 8.87 29.46 -73.26
N ARG A 349 7.58 29.17 -73.50
CA ARG A 349 6.69 29.98 -74.34
C ARG A 349 6.48 31.40 -73.78
N ARG A 350 6.37 31.56 -72.45
CA ARG A 350 6.34 32.88 -71.79
C ARG A 350 7.66 33.63 -71.94
N ILE A 351 8.79 32.96 -71.74
CA ILE A 351 10.13 33.53 -71.93
C ILE A 351 10.33 34.00 -73.37
N LEU A 352 10.01 33.18 -74.36
CA LEU A 352 10.12 33.54 -75.78
C LEU A 352 9.21 34.72 -76.14
N LYS A 353 7.96 34.77 -75.65
CA LYS A 353 7.09 35.94 -75.82
C LYS A 353 7.69 37.20 -75.17
N LYS A 354 8.29 37.09 -73.99
CA LYS A 354 8.94 38.23 -73.31
C LYS A 354 10.16 38.73 -74.09
N TYR A 355 11.02 37.83 -74.59
CA TYR A 355 12.15 38.21 -75.42
C TYR A 355 11.71 38.83 -76.76
N ALA A 356 10.70 38.27 -77.43
CA ALA A 356 10.15 38.86 -78.65
C ALA A 356 9.60 40.28 -78.41
N SER A 357 8.90 40.51 -77.28
CA SER A 357 8.44 41.84 -76.86
C SER A 357 9.60 42.81 -76.56
N ILE A 358 10.65 42.37 -75.88
CA ILE A 358 11.85 43.21 -75.63
C ILE A 358 12.59 43.50 -76.95
N GLN A 359 12.60 42.55 -77.89
CA GLN A 359 13.28 42.68 -79.18
C GLN A 359 12.48 43.49 -80.21
N SER A 360 11.14 43.58 -80.07
CA SER A 360 10.31 44.57 -80.77
C SER A 360 10.42 45.95 -80.14
N HIS A 361 10.68 46.06 -78.83
CA HIS A 361 11.19 47.28 -78.17
C HIS A 361 12.66 47.58 -78.49
N LYS A 362 13.11 47.37 -79.74
CA LYS A 362 14.28 48.07 -80.29
C LYS A 362 14.04 49.56 -80.10
N CYS A 363 14.93 50.23 -79.35
CA CYS A 363 14.82 51.65 -79.05
C CYS A 363 14.62 52.44 -80.35
N THR A 364 13.52 53.20 -80.43
CA THR A 364 13.15 53.92 -81.65
C THR A 364 14.26 54.88 -82.06
N LEU A 365 14.40 55.12 -83.37
CA LEU A 365 15.47 55.95 -83.96
C LEU A 365 15.64 57.32 -83.25
N LYS A 366 14.55 57.88 -82.72
CA LYS A 366 14.52 59.08 -81.88
C LYS A 366 15.50 59.02 -80.69
N HIS A 367 15.54 57.90 -79.94
CA HIS A 367 16.46 57.74 -78.80
C HIS A 367 17.93 57.61 -79.25
N SER A 368 18.21 56.93 -80.36
CA SER A 368 19.58 56.84 -80.89
C SER A 368 20.12 58.22 -81.31
N ASN A 369 19.27 59.03 -81.93
CA ASN A 369 19.64 60.38 -82.37
C ASN A 369 19.82 61.33 -81.19
N LEU A 370 18.94 61.31 -80.19
CA LEU A 370 19.08 62.11 -78.97
C LEU A 370 20.37 61.75 -78.20
N TYR A 371 20.69 60.46 -78.06
CA TYR A 371 21.96 60.03 -77.45
C TYR A 371 23.19 60.54 -78.24
N LYS A 372 23.16 60.44 -79.58
CA LYS A 372 24.23 60.96 -80.44
C LYS A 372 24.38 62.49 -80.36
N GLN A 373 23.28 63.23 -80.21
CA GLN A 373 23.28 64.68 -80.01
C GLN A 373 23.90 65.05 -78.66
N ASN A 374 23.40 64.47 -77.57
CA ASN A 374 23.92 64.71 -76.21
C ASN A 374 25.42 64.34 -76.10
N LEU A 375 25.86 63.26 -76.78
CA LEU A 375 27.26 62.86 -76.82
C LEU A 375 28.14 63.84 -77.62
N LYS A 376 27.63 64.43 -78.71
CA LYS A 376 28.32 65.50 -79.45
C LYS A 376 28.44 66.77 -78.60
N GLU A 377 27.39 67.17 -77.90
CA GLU A 377 27.40 68.34 -77.03
C GLU A 377 28.34 68.16 -75.84
N PHE A 378 28.29 67.01 -75.16
CA PHE A 378 29.23 66.66 -74.10
C PHE A 378 30.68 66.71 -74.57
N ARG A 379 30.98 66.16 -75.76
CA ARG A 379 32.31 66.24 -76.39
C ARG A 379 32.74 67.67 -76.74
N LYS A 380 31.80 68.57 -77.04
CA LYS A 380 32.09 70.00 -77.24
C LYS A 380 32.43 70.69 -75.91
N ILE A 381 31.69 70.36 -74.84
CA ILE A 381 31.88 70.91 -73.49
C ILE A 381 33.24 70.52 -72.88
N ILE A 382 33.66 69.26 -73.02
CA ILE A 382 34.91 68.78 -72.40
C ILE A 382 36.19 69.10 -73.19
N ARG A 383 36.07 69.73 -74.37
CA ARG A 383 37.19 69.98 -75.29
C ARG A 383 38.32 70.81 -74.67
N GLU A 384 37.97 71.80 -73.86
CA GLU A 384 38.91 72.75 -73.24
C GLU A 384 39.46 72.26 -71.89
N GLY A 385 39.23 70.99 -71.52
CA GLY A 385 39.64 70.47 -70.22
C GLY A 385 38.95 71.14 -69.02
N PRO A 386 39.30 70.72 -67.80
CA PRO A 386 38.79 71.30 -66.55
C PRO A 386 39.67 72.46 -66.05
N ASP A 387 40.32 73.22 -66.92
CA ASP A 387 41.47 74.07 -66.54
C ASP A 387 41.07 75.34 -65.73
N TYR A 388 39.77 75.59 -65.54
CA TYR A 388 39.25 76.80 -64.92
C TYR A 388 39.09 76.65 -63.40
N VAL A 389 40.13 77.01 -62.65
CA VAL A 389 40.16 76.88 -61.18
C VAL A 389 39.24 77.91 -60.49
N CYS A 390 38.26 77.43 -59.73
CA CYS A 390 37.38 78.29 -58.91
C CYS A 390 38.10 78.86 -57.68
N LEU A 391 38.11 80.19 -57.48
CA LEU A 391 38.74 80.84 -56.31
C LEU A 391 38.33 80.23 -54.96
N SER A 392 37.01 80.03 -54.75
CA SER A 392 36.44 79.70 -53.44
C SER A 392 36.69 78.24 -53.01
N CYS A 393 36.61 77.30 -53.95
CA CYS A 393 36.74 75.86 -53.68
C CYS A 393 37.98 75.20 -54.32
N ARG A 394 38.79 75.95 -55.07
CA ARG A 394 40.01 75.54 -55.81
C ARG A 394 39.86 74.29 -56.69
N LEU A 395 38.63 73.99 -57.11
CA LEU A 395 38.37 72.91 -58.07
C LEU A 395 38.70 73.37 -59.50
N ALA A 396 39.47 72.55 -60.19
CA ALA A 396 39.53 72.48 -61.65
C ALA A 396 38.13 72.11 -62.20
N LEU A 397 37.62 72.89 -63.16
CA LEU A 397 36.26 72.83 -63.70
C LEU A 397 36.23 73.23 -65.18
N PHE A 398 35.22 72.75 -65.92
CA PHE A 398 35.07 73.08 -67.34
C PHE A 398 34.57 74.52 -67.55
N ARG A 399 34.88 75.12 -68.72
CA ARG A 399 34.52 76.50 -69.08
C ARG A 399 33.06 76.88 -68.85
N ASN A 400 32.14 75.92 -69.00
CA ASN A 400 30.70 76.11 -68.82
C ASN A 400 30.21 76.03 -67.37
N GLN A 401 31.04 75.54 -66.44
CA GLN A 401 30.76 75.45 -65.00
C GLN A 401 31.19 76.70 -64.22
N VAL A 402 32.07 77.51 -64.82
CA VAL A 402 32.60 78.76 -64.26
C VAL A 402 32.00 80.01 -64.90
N ILE A 403 32.13 81.12 -64.18
CA ILE A 403 31.91 82.50 -64.64
C ILE A 403 33.07 83.39 -64.15
N PRO A 404 33.40 84.49 -64.85
CA PRO A 404 34.42 85.42 -64.36
C PRO A 404 33.96 86.04 -63.04
N PHE A 405 34.88 86.12 -62.08
CA PHE A 405 34.63 86.67 -60.76
C PHE A 405 34.93 88.17 -60.74
N VAL A 406 33.93 88.97 -60.38
CA VAL A 406 33.99 90.44 -60.29
C VAL A 406 33.70 90.82 -58.85
N LYS A 407 34.67 91.43 -58.16
CA LYS A 407 34.65 91.71 -56.70
C LYS A 407 33.32 92.31 -56.25
N ASP A 408 32.86 93.31 -56.97
CA ASP A 408 31.76 94.22 -56.62
C ASP A 408 30.38 93.55 -56.81
N LYS A 409 30.34 92.40 -57.51
CA LYS A 409 29.13 91.56 -57.63
C LYS A 409 28.94 90.61 -56.44
N TYR A 410 29.92 90.51 -55.54
CA TYR A 410 29.92 89.57 -54.41
C TYR A 410 30.18 90.24 -53.05
N ILE A 411 31.01 91.28 -52.99
CA ILE A 411 31.20 92.07 -51.76
C ILE A 411 30.16 93.18 -51.73
N LYS A 412 29.21 93.08 -50.78
CA LYS A 412 28.30 94.18 -50.40
C LYS A 412 28.66 94.69 -49.01
N GLU A 413 28.26 95.92 -48.70
CA GLU A 413 28.56 96.54 -47.41
C GLU A 413 27.89 95.78 -46.25
N ASN A 414 26.58 95.52 -46.39
CA ASN A 414 25.70 94.81 -45.45
C ASN A 414 25.84 93.26 -45.53
N MET A 415 27.07 92.74 -45.56
CA MET A 415 27.31 91.30 -45.38
C MET A 415 27.94 91.01 -44.01
N LEU A 416 27.68 89.81 -43.48
CA LEU A 416 28.33 89.31 -42.26
C LEU A 416 29.85 89.46 -42.35
N TYR A 417 30.46 90.00 -41.28
CA TYR A 417 31.89 90.32 -41.23
C TYR A 417 32.76 89.13 -41.66
N GLU A 418 32.55 87.96 -41.07
CA GLU A 418 33.25 86.71 -41.39
C GLU A 418 33.17 86.35 -42.88
N THR A 419 32.01 86.54 -43.50
CA THR A 419 31.80 86.23 -44.93
C THR A 419 32.50 87.25 -45.82
N LYS A 420 32.49 88.53 -45.42
CA LYS A 420 33.14 89.65 -46.11
C LYS A 420 34.67 89.48 -46.09
N GLU A 421 35.24 89.25 -44.91
CA GLU A 421 36.66 89.01 -44.69
C GLU A 421 37.16 87.74 -45.39
N HIS A 422 36.40 86.63 -45.34
CA HIS A 422 36.84 85.41 -46.01
C HIS A 422 36.70 85.47 -47.55
N ILE A 423 35.72 86.22 -48.08
CA ILE A 423 35.71 86.51 -49.52
C ILE A 423 36.93 87.34 -49.90
N GLN A 424 37.37 88.26 -49.02
CA GLN A 424 38.55 89.10 -49.21
C GLN A 424 39.87 88.31 -49.11
N SER A 425 39.95 87.26 -48.28
CA SER A 425 41.14 86.40 -48.17
C SER A 425 41.47 85.65 -49.48
N TYR A 426 40.45 85.31 -50.29
CA TYR A 426 40.66 84.70 -51.61
C TYR A 426 41.46 85.57 -52.58
N PHE A 427 41.53 86.89 -52.37
CA PHE A 427 42.27 87.80 -53.24
C PHE A 427 43.77 87.82 -52.93
N MET A 428 44.16 87.76 -51.66
CA MET A 428 45.56 87.99 -51.24
C MET A 428 46.53 86.94 -51.78
N TYR A 429 46.10 85.69 -51.97
CA TYR A 429 46.90 84.60 -52.53
C TYR A 429 46.93 84.56 -54.08
N SER A 430 46.90 85.72 -54.77
CA SER A 430 46.83 85.75 -56.24
C SER A 430 47.41 87.00 -56.89
N SER A 431 48.75 87.05 -56.94
CA SER A 431 49.56 88.15 -57.49
C SER A 431 49.60 88.23 -59.02
N SER A 432 49.08 87.23 -59.75
CA SER A 432 48.99 87.28 -61.21
C SER A 432 47.75 88.06 -61.69
N ARG A 433 47.86 88.69 -62.87
CA ARG A 433 46.78 89.43 -63.55
C ARG A 433 45.77 88.51 -64.28
N GLU A 434 45.76 87.23 -63.96
CA GLU A 434 44.96 86.22 -64.67
C GLU A 434 43.47 86.32 -64.32
N LEU A 435 42.62 85.97 -65.28
CA LEU A 435 41.16 86.02 -65.12
C LEU A 435 40.72 85.09 -63.99
N LYS A 436 40.24 85.66 -62.89
CA LYS A 436 39.87 84.90 -61.70
C LYS A 436 38.47 84.30 -61.90
N TRP A 437 38.35 82.98 -61.78
CA TRP A 437 37.11 82.25 -62.05
C TRP A 437 36.38 81.87 -60.75
N ILE A 438 35.05 81.83 -60.80
CA ILE A 438 34.21 81.24 -59.75
C ILE A 438 33.22 80.26 -60.37
N CYS A 439 33.03 79.10 -59.73
CA CYS A 439 32.02 78.15 -60.19
C CYS A 439 30.61 78.67 -59.87
N LYS A 440 29.65 78.37 -60.74
CA LYS A 440 28.25 78.82 -60.60
C LYS A 440 27.70 78.53 -59.20
N SER A 441 27.88 77.31 -58.69
CA SER A 441 27.43 76.92 -57.35
C SER A 441 28.05 77.71 -56.18
N CYS A 442 29.29 78.19 -56.30
CA CYS A 442 29.89 79.07 -55.27
C CYS A 442 29.40 80.51 -55.43
N SER A 443 29.27 81.00 -56.67
CA SER A 443 28.63 82.28 -57.00
C SER A 443 27.24 82.38 -56.36
N ASP A 444 26.42 81.34 -56.53
CA ASP A 444 25.00 81.38 -56.20
C ASP A 444 24.76 81.18 -54.69
N LYS A 445 25.74 80.61 -53.99
CA LYS A 445 25.81 80.57 -52.52
C LYS A 445 26.23 81.92 -51.94
N ILE A 446 27.32 82.51 -52.44
CA ILE A 446 27.82 83.81 -51.97
C ILE A 446 26.81 84.94 -52.23
N LYS A 447 26.15 84.96 -53.41
CA LYS A 447 25.07 85.91 -53.71
C LYS A 447 23.87 85.83 -52.74
N LYS A 448 23.69 84.68 -52.08
CA LYS A 448 22.67 84.44 -51.04
C LYS A 448 23.21 84.63 -49.61
N GLN A 449 24.40 85.21 -49.47
CA GLN A 449 25.13 85.35 -48.19
C GLN A 449 25.35 84.01 -47.45
N GLN A 450 25.46 82.91 -48.19
CA GLN A 450 25.70 81.57 -47.63
C GLN A 450 27.12 81.08 -47.96
N MET A 451 27.81 80.52 -46.97
CA MET A 451 29.08 79.83 -47.17
C MET A 451 28.93 78.68 -48.19
N PRO A 452 29.73 78.62 -49.28
CA PRO A 452 29.68 77.49 -50.20
C PRO A 452 30.20 76.21 -49.51
N ASN A 453 29.43 75.13 -49.57
CA ASN A 453 29.72 73.88 -48.84
C ASN A 453 31.14 73.31 -49.11
N ARG A 454 31.70 73.55 -50.30
CA ARG A 454 33.04 73.09 -50.73
C ARG A 454 34.11 74.18 -50.69
N ALA A 455 33.85 75.32 -50.05
CA ALA A 455 34.83 76.39 -49.91
C ALA A 455 36.03 75.94 -49.06
N ILE A 456 37.25 76.39 -49.41
CA ILE A 456 38.44 76.23 -48.54
C ILE A 456 38.22 76.96 -47.21
N ALA A 457 37.54 78.12 -47.26
CA ALA A 457 37.08 78.88 -46.10
C ALA A 457 36.36 78.03 -45.05
N ASN A 458 35.52 77.10 -45.51
CA ASN A 458 34.74 76.21 -44.68
C ASN A 458 35.58 75.03 -44.13
N GLN A 459 36.89 74.96 -44.42
CA GLN A 459 37.78 73.83 -44.08
C GLN A 459 37.23 72.46 -44.54
N LEU A 460 36.43 72.45 -45.62
CA LEU A 460 35.63 71.31 -46.09
C LEU A 460 34.66 70.71 -45.04
N LYS A 461 34.33 71.44 -43.96
CA LYS A 461 33.36 71.03 -42.94
C LYS A 461 32.00 70.77 -43.56
N VAL A 462 31.64 69.50 -43.68
CA VAL A 462 30.27 69.09 -43.98
C VAL A 462 29.40 69.46 -42.77
N CYS A 463 28.19 69.97 -43.01
CA CYS A 463 27.22 70.17 -41.93
C CYS A 463 27.05 68.87 -41.14
N GLU A 464 26.89 68.98 -39.82
CA GLU A 464 26.64 67.79 -39.00
C GLU A 464 25.47 66.96 -39.54
N VAL A 465 25.62 65.63 -39.50
CA VAL A 465 24.54 64.72 -39.87
C VAL A 465 23.38 64.96 -38.89
N PRO A 466 22.17 65.30 -39.37
CA PRO A 466 20.99 65.51 -38.51
C PRO A 466 20.74 64.31 -37.59
N SER A 467 20.21 64.57 -36.38
CA SER A 467 19.95 63.59 -35.33
C SER A 467 19.11 62.40 -35.81
N GLU A 468 18.23 62.66 -36.75
CA GLU A 468 17.28 61.75 -37.38
C GLU A 468 18.03 60.79 -38.32
N LEU A 469 19.00 61.32 -39.08
CA LEU A 469 19.79 60.57 -40.04
C LEU A 469 20.96 59.81 -39.38
N LYS A 470 21.45 60.27 -38.21
CA LYS A 470 22.45 59.56 -37.39
C LYS A 470 21.99 58.14 -37.02
N ARG A 471 20.68 57.92 -36.82
CA ARG A 471 20.07 56.64 -36.40
C ARG A 471 19.82 55.60 -37.51
N LEU A 472 19.91 55.98 -38.79
CA LEU A 472 19.56 55.08 -39.90
C LEU A 472 20.46 53.84 -39.99
N ASN A 473 19.90 52.69 -40.35
CA ASN A 473 20.66 51.47 -40.58
C ASN A 473 21.37 51.48 -41.96
N ASN A 474 22.24 50.50 -42.20
CA ASN A 474 23.05 50.45 -43.42
C ASN A 474 22.23 50.25 -44.71
N LEU A 475 21.04 49.65 -44.66
CA LEU A 475 20.16 49.50 -45.82
C LEU A 475 19.46 50.83 -46.14
N GLU A 476 18.88 51.48 -45.12
CA GLU A 476 18.24 52.79 -45.23
C GLU A 476 19.21 53.86 -45.74
N LYS A 477 20.45 53.86 -45.23
CA LYS A 477 21.53 54.73 -45.73
C LYS A 477 21.80 54.54 -47.23
N HIS A 478 21.75 53.31 -47.76
CA HIS A 478 21.89 53.05 -49.20
C HIS A 478 20.63 53.43 -50.01
N LEU A 479 19.43 53.29 -49.45
CA LEU A 479 18.18 53.65 -50.11
C LEU A 479 18.02 55.18 -50.25
N ILE A 480 18.33 55.94 -49.20
CA ILE A 480 18.24 57.40 -49.18
C ILE A 480 19.38 58.02 -50.00
N ALA A 481 20.59 57.46 -49.92
CA ALA A 481 21.72 57.92 -50.72
C ALA A 481 21.69 57.36 -52.16
N LEU A 482 20.69 57.76 -52.95
CA LEU A 482 20.43 57.36 -54.35
C LEU A 482 21.68 57.25 -55.26
N ARG A 483 22.73 58.03 -54.98
CA ARG A 483 23.99 58.02 -55.71
C ARG A 483 24.91 56.83 -55.39
N LEU A 484 24.83 56.25 -54.19
CA LEU A 484 25.66 55.11 -53.77
C LEU A 484 25.32 53.80 -54.52
N PRO A 485 24.03 53.40 -54.70
CA PRO A 485 23.69 52.29 -55.59
C PRO A 485 24.22 52.50 -57.01
N PHE A 486 24.08 53.71 -57.56
CA PHE A 486 24.55 54.02 -58.92
C PHE A 486 26.07 53.92 -59.04
N MET A 487 26.83 54.47 -58.08
CA MET A 487 28.30 54.34 -58.05
C MET A 487 28.74 52.88 -57.91
N LYS A 488 28.10 52.09 -57.05
CA LYS A 488 28.40 50.64 -56.92
C LYS A 488 28.10 49.88 -58.22
N ILE A 489 26.97 50.16 -58.87
CA ILE A 489 26.61 49.54 -60.16
C ILE A 489 27.64 49.89 -61.24
N VAL A 490 28.04 51.16 -61.35
CA VAL A 490 29.07 51.60 -62.32
C VAL A 490 30.40 50.90 -62.07
N ASN A 491 30.88 50.85 -60.81
CA ASN A 491 32.12 50.16 -60.46
C ASN A 491 32.05 48.66 -60.84
N LEU A 492 30.95 47.97 -60.48
CA LEU A 492 30.71 46.57 -60.84
C LEU A 492 30.73 46.35 -62.36
N THR A 493 30.10 47.22 -63.16
CA THR A 493 30.15 47.12 -64.64
C THR A 493 31.53 47.41 -65.25
N SER A 494 32.46 47.97 -64.47
CA SER A 494 33.85 48.26 -64.89
C SER A 494 34.87 47.22 -64.41
N GLY A 495 34.42 46.14 -63.75
CA GLY A 495 35.28 45.06 -63.27
C GLY A 495 36.15 45.39 -62.05
N LYS A 496 36.17 46.66 -61.59
CA LYS A 496 36.93 47.10 -60.43
C LYS A 496 36.12 46.88 -59.15
N LEU A 497 36.31 45.72 -58.53
CA LEU A 497 35.92 45.46 -57.15
C LEU A 497 36.81 46.27 -56.19
N SER A 498 36.17 46.92 -55.23
CA SER A 498 36.77 47.72 -54.15
C SER A 498 35.82 47.70 -52.94
#